data_AF-A0A844ZBQ2-F1
#
_entry.id   AF-A0A844ZBQ2-F1
#
_cell.length_a   1.000
_cell.length_b   1.000
_cell.length_c   1.000
_cell.angle_alpha   90.00
_cell.angle_beta   90.00
_cell.angle_gamma   90.00
#
_symmetry.space_group_name_H-M   'P 1'
#
loop_
_entity.id
_entity.type
_entity.pdbx_description
1 polymer ?
#
loop_
_entity_poly.entity_id
_entity_poly.type
_entity_poly.pdbx_seq_one_letter_code
_entity_poly.pdbx_strand_id
1 'polypeptide(L)'
;MNKQDPDTRRSGDNADELLAARRYWILQLVRFGALGIVILGVVIMARDPSGEAYGGALLVAAGAFLFFFAPRTLARRWKSEE
;
A
#
# COMPACT_ATOMS: atom_id res chain seq x y z
N MET A 1 -34.35 25.36 -19.91
CA MET A 1 -34.28 25.05 -18.47
C MET A 1 -33.80 23.61 -18.36
N ASN A 2 -32.49 23.41 -18.25
CA ASN A 2 -31.86 22.09 -18.32
C ASN A 2 -32.13 21.34 -17.01
N LYS A 3 -33.12 20.44 -17.03
CA LYS A 3 -33.47 19.55 -15.92
C LYS A 3 -32.39 18.47 -15.89
N GLN A 4 -31.26 18.77 -15.25
CA GLN A 4 -30.23 17.76 -14.99
C GLN A 4 -30.89 16.62 -14.21
N ASP A 5 -30.97 15.46 -14.85
CA ASP A 5 -31.61 14.27 -14.32
C ASP A 5 -30.88 13.80 -13.05
N PRO A 6 -31.55 13.73 -11.88
CA PRO A 6 -30.90 13.47 -10.59
C PRO A 6 -30.11 12.14 -10.54
N ASP A 7 -30.41 11.18 -11.41
CA ASP A 7 -29.73 9.88 -11.45
C ASP A 7 -28.29 9.93 -11.98
N THR A 8 -27.99 10.90 -12.87
CA THR A 8 -26.66 11.03 -13.48
C THR A 8 -25.60 11.49 -12.49
N ARG A 9 -25.95 12.39 -11.56
CA ARG A 9 -25.05 12.84 -10.49
C ARG A 9 -24.76 11.73 -9.49
N ARG A 10 -25.80 10.98 -9.10
CA ARG A 10 -25.67 9.86 -8.15
C ARG A 10 -24.73 8.78 -8.68
N SER A 11 -24.84 8.44 -9.96
CA SER A 11 -23.97 7.43 -10.60
C SER A 11 -22.48 7.83 -10.61
N GLY A 12 -22.19 9.11 -10.82
CA GLY A 12 -20.82 9.65 -10.74
C GLY A 12 -20.26 9.59 -9.32
N ASP A 13 -21.03 10.08 -8.34
CA ASP A 13 -20.62 10.09 -6.92
C ASP A 13 -20.31 8.66 -6.42
N ASN A 14 -21.13 7.68 -6.80
CA ASN A 14 -20.91 6.27 -6.43
C ASN A 14 -19.61 5.70 -7.04
N ALA A 15 -19.33 6.02 -8.30
CA ALA A 15 -18.14 5.51 -8.99
C ALA A 15 -16.85 6.09 -8.38
N ASP A 16 -16.86 7.37 -8.04
CA ASP A 16 -15.76 8.06 -7.38
C ASP A 16 -15.52 7.51 -5.96
N GLU A 17 -16.60 7.21 -5.22
CA GLU A 17 -16.54 6.61 -3.89
C GLU A 17 -15.91 5.20 -3.93
N LEU A 18 -16.29 4.37 -4.91
CA LEU A 18 -15.69 3.04 -5.10
C LEU A 18 -14.21 3.12 -5.49
N LEU A 19 -13.83 4.10 -6.32
CA LEU A 19 -12.44 4.33 -6.71
C LEU A 19 -11.59 4.77 -5.51
N ALA A 20 -12.11 5.68 -4.68
CA ALA A 20 -11.46 6.11 -3.45
C ALA A 20 -11.31 4.96 -2.45
N ALA A 21 -12.36 4.14 -2.26
CA ALA A 21 -12.33 2.98 -1.37
C ALA A 21 -11.30 1.94 -1.81
N ARG A 22 -11.21 1.65 -3.11
CA ARG A 22 -10.22 0.73 -3.67
C ARG A 22 -8.79 1.23 -3.43
N ARG A 23 -8.52 2.51 -3.69
CA ARG A 23 -7.22 3.14 -3.44
C ARG A 23 -6.81 3.04 -1.97
N TYR A 24 -7.74 3.35 -1.07
CA TYR A 24 -7.52 3.22 0.37
C TYR A 24 -7.14 1.79 0.77
N TRP A 25 -7.91 0.79 0.32
CA TRP A 25 -7.65 -0.61 0.64
C TRP A 25 -6.27 -1.08 0.16
N ILE A 26 -5.85 -0.68 -1.04
CA ILE A 26 -4.55 -1.08 -1.56
C ILE A 26 -3.41 -0.45 -0.74
N LEU A 27 -3.52 0.83 -0.34
CA LEU A 27 -2.53 1.45 0.55
C LEU A 27 -2.43 0.74 1.91
N GLN A 28 -3.55 0.30 2.45
CA GLN A 28 -3.57 -0.47 3.70
C GLN A 28 -2.91 -1.84 3.52
N LEU A 29 -3.23 -2.58 2.46
CA LEU A 29 -2.58 -3.87 2.16
C LEU A 29 -1.07 -3.73 2.01
N VAL A 30 -0.60 -2.67 1.35
CA VAL A 30 0.83 -2.36 1.23
C VAL A 30 1.46 -2.12 2.60
N ARG A 31 0.80 -1.36 3.48
CA ARG A 31 1.29 -1.11 4.84
C ARG A 31 1.35 -2.40 5.67
N PHE A 32 0.31 -3.22 5.61
CA PHE A 32 0.30 -4.52 6.31
C PHE A 32 1.37 -5.46 5.75
N GLY A 33 1.59 -5.49 4.44
CA GLY A 33 2.67 -6.27 3.82
C GLY A 33 4.05 -5.81 4.27
N ALA A 34 4.31 -4.49 4.26
CA ALA A 34 5.57 -3.94 4.73
C ALA A 34 5.81 -4.23 6.22
N LEU A 35 4.77 -4.08 7.06
CA LEU A 35 4.83 -4.43 8.48
C LEU A 35 5.15 -5.91 8.67
N GLY A 36 4.52 -6.80 7.90
CA GLY A 36 4.79 -8.24 7.92
C GLY A 36 6.24 -8.58 7.60
N ILE A 37 6.83 -7.93 6.58
CA ILE A 37 8.24 -8.14 6.20
C ILE A 37 9.18 -7.66 7.32
N VAL A 38 8.90 -6.50 7.94
CA VAL A 38 9.68 -6.00 9.08
C VAL A 38 9.62 -6.97 10.25
N ILE A 39 8.43 -7.44 10.62
CA ILE A 39 8.25 -8.43 11.69
C ILE A 39 9.02 -9.72 11.37
N LEU A 40 8.96 -10.21 10.13
CA LEU A 40 9.68 -11.40 9.70
C LEU A 40 11.20 -11.22 9.85
N GLY A 41 11.73 -10.05 9.45
CA GLY A 41 13.13 -9.68 9.61
C GLY A 41 13.56 -9.66 11.08
N VAL A 42 12.73 -9.09 11.97
CA VAL A 42 12.98 -9.08 13.41
C VAL A 42 12.98 -10.50 13.99
N VAL A 43 12.03 -11.35 13.60
CA VAL A 43 11.96 -12.75 14.05
C VAL A 43 13.20 -13.53 13.62
N ILE A 44 13.67 -13.34 12.38
CA ILE A 44 14.90 -13.98 11.89
C ILE A 44 16.12 -13.48 12.68
N MET A 45 16.21 -12.17 12.92
CA MET A 45 17.32 -11.57 13.67
C MET A 45 17.32 -12.03 15.15
N ALA A 46 16.14 -12.23 15.75
CA ALA A 46 16.00 -12.77 17.10
C ALA A 46 16.36 -14.27 17.20
N ARG A 47 16.28 -15.02 16.10
CA ARG A 47 16.63 -16.45 16.05
C ARG A 47 18.14 -16.68 15.92
N ASP A 48 18.88 -15.70 15.41
CA ASP A 48 20.33 -15.80 15.21
C ASP A 48 21.08 -14.57 15.80
N PRO A 49 21.30 -14.57 17.12
CA PRO A 49 21.96 -13.46 17.82
C PRO A 49 23.48 -13.41 17.58
N SER A 50 24.06 -14.39 16.88
CA SER A 50 25.50 -14.45 16.59
C SER A 50 25.96 -13.32 15.66
N GLY A 51 25.02 -12.66 14.97
CA GLY A 51 25.30 -11.54 14.06
C GLY A 51 25.84 -11.97 12.69
N GLU A 52 26.04 -13.27 12.46
CA GLU A 52 26.51 -13.80 11.17
C GLU A 52 25.42 -13.72 10.09
N ALA A 53 24.15 -13.71 10.51
CA ALA A 53 22.99 -13.66 9.62
C ALA A 53 22.65 -12.23 9.18
N TYR A 54 23.39 -11.70 8.19
CA TYR A 54 23.04 -10.47 7.46
C TYR A 54 21.61 -10.48 6.86
N GLY A 55 20.99 -11.66 6.73
CA GLY A 55 19.63 -11.84 6.19
C GLY A 55 18.53 -11.13 6.99
N GLY A 56 18.63 -11.10 8.32
CA GLY A 56 17.64 -10.40 9.17
C GLY A 56 17.66 -8.89 8.95
N ALA A 57 18.86 -8.29 8.93
CA ALA A 57 19.05 -6.88 8.65
C ALA A 57 18.59 -6.49 7.23
N LEU A 58 18.88 -7.34 6.23
CA LEU A 58 18.40 -7.14 4.85
C LEU A 58 16.87 -7.18 4.76
N LEU A 59 16.20 -8.05 5.50
CA LEU A 59 14.73 -8.08 5.51
C LEU A 59 14.14 -6.84 6.18
N VAL A 60 14.71 -6.38 7.28
CA VAL A 60 14.27 -5.12 7.92
C VAL A 60 14.46 -3.95 6.98
N ALA A 61 15.63 -3.85 6.33
CA ALA A 61 15.91 -2.82 5.32
C ALA A 61 14.95 -2.92 4.13
N ALA A 62 14.66 -4.13 3.63
CA ALA A 62 13.70 -4.36 2.56
C ALA A 62 12.27 -3.97 2.98
N GLY A 63 11.84 -4.33 4.19
CA GLY A 63 10.52 -3.96 4.73
C GLY A 63 10.36 -2.45 4.88
N ALA A 64 11.39 -1.75 5.38
CA ALA A 64 11.44 -0.30 5.43
C ALA A 64 11.42 0.32 4.02
N PHE A 65 12.21 -0.23 3.09
CA PHE A 65 12.22 0.24 1.71
C PHE A 65 10.87 0.05 1.03
N LEU A 66 10.21 -1.10 1.20
CA LEU A 66 8.85 -1.34 0.72
C LEU A 66 7.87 -0.35 1.34
N PHE A 67 7.97 -0.02 2.62
CA PHE A 67 7.08 0.95 3.26
C PHE A 67 7.15 2.34 2.60
N PHE A 68 8.33 2.77 2.16
CA PHE A 68 8.51 4.08 1.50
C PHE A 68 8.23 4.03 0.00
N PHE A 69 8.70 2.99 -0.69
CA PHE A 69 8.60 2.91 -2.15
C PHE A 69 7.27 2.36 -2.63
N ALA A 70 6.71 1.32 -1.99
CA ALA A 70 5.46 0.73 -2.46
C ALA A 70 4.29 1.72 -2.57
N PRO A 71 3.99 2.59 -1.57
CA PRO A 71 2.92 3.59 -1.73
C PRO A 71 3.27 4.64 -2.79
N ARG A 72 4.55 5.00 -2.97
CA ARG A 72 4.99 5.98 -3.97
C ARG A 72 4.88 5.44 -5.39
N THR A 73 5.30 4.20 -5.63
CA THR A 73 5.18 3.54 -6.94
C THR A 73 3.73 3.28 -7.30
N LEU A 74 2.90 2.93 -6.31
CA LEU A 74 1.48 2.70 -6.49
C LEU A 74 0.71 3.99 -6.79
N ALA A 75 0.97 5.07 -6.04
CA ALA A 75 0.40 6.39 -6.33
C ALA A 75 0.80 6.89 -7.72
N ARG A 76 2.04 6.60 -8.14
CA ARG A 76 2.53 6.94 -9.48
C ARG A 76 1.83 6.12 -10.58
N ARG A 77 1.47 4.86 -10.32
CA ARG A 77 0.70 4.03 -11.27
C ARG A 77 -0.71 4.59 -11.48
N TRP A 78 -1.39 5.02 -10.42
CA TRP A 78 -2.75 5.57 -10.54
C TRP A 78 -2.79 6.88 -11.33
N LYS A 79 -1.73 7.68 -11.25
CA LYS A 79 -1.59 8.90 -12.06
C LYS A 79 -1.32 8.61 -13.55
N SER A 80 -0.87 7.41 -13.89
CA SER A 80 -0.68 6.99 -15.29
C SER A 80 -1.92 6.30 -15.90
N GLU A 81 -2.96 6.09 -15.08
CA GLU A 81 -4.25 5.53 -15.50
C GLU A 81 -5.32 6.62 -15.71
N GLU A 82 -4.97 7.90 -15.49
CA GLU A 82 -5.68 9.10 -15.99
C GLU A 82 -5.05 9.55 -17.32
#